data_AF-A0A1V3XCC7-F1
#
_entry.id   AF-A0A1V3XCC7-F1
#
_cell.length_a   1.000
_cell.length_b   1.000
_cell.length_c   1.000
_cell.angle_alpha   90.00
_cell.angle_beta   90.00
_cell.angle_gamma   90.00
#
_symmetry.space_group_name_H-M   'P 1'
#
loop_
_entity.id
_entity.type
_entity.pdbx_description
1 polymer ?
#
loop_
_entity_poly.entity_id
_entity_poly.type
_entity_poly.pdbx_seq_one_letter_code
_entity_poly.pdbx_strand_id
1 'polypeptide(L)'
;MPRTKRGVISYAARDIGERLDAKALVAFTQSGDTVRRLARLHTPLPLLAFTAWPEVRSQLAMTWGTETFIVPKMESTDGMIRQVDKSLLELGRYKRGDLVVIVAGAPPGTVGSTNLIHVHRIGEDDV
;
A
#
# COMPACT_ATOMS: atom_id res chain seq x y z
N MET A 1 11.05 17.14 -7.95
CA MET A 1 10.76 16.49 -6.66
C MET A 1 9.36 16.84 -6.17
N PRO A 2 8.57 15.88 -5.65
CA PRO A 2 7.25 16.15 -5.07
C PRO A 2 7.34 17.14 -3.90
N ARG A 3 6.32 18.01 -3.74
CA ARG A 3 6.25 18.98 -2.62
C ARG A 3 5.02 18.80 -1.73
N THR A 4 4.09 17.91 -2.09
CA THR A 4 2.92 17.59 -1.25
C THR A 4 3.25 16.42 -0.32
N LYS A 5 2.69 16.41 0.90
CA LYS A 5 2.88 15.32 1.89
C LYS A 5 2.78 13.92 1.26
N ARG A 6 1.65 13.67 0.58
CA ARG A 6 1.38 12.42 -0.13
C ARG A 6 2.40 12.11 -1.22
N GLY A 7 2.79 13.12 -2.00
CA GLY A 7 3.76 12.94 -3.06
C GLY A 7 5.16 12.59 -2.54
N VAL A 8 5.59 13.24 -1.45
CA VAL A 8 6.90 12.98 -0.82
C VAL A 8 6.91 11.57 -0.20
N ILE A 9 5.85 11.20 0.51
CA ILE A 9 5.73 9.86 1.13
C ILE A 9 5.70 8.76 0.07
N SER A 10 4.89 8.90 -0.99
CA SER A 10 4.88 7.93 -2.08
C SER A 10 6.27 7.77 -2.72
N TYR A 11 6.98 8.87 -2.92
CA TYR A 11 8.34 8.81 -3.49
C TYR A 11 9.32 8.10 -2.55
N ALA A 12 9.29 8.42 -1.25
CA ALA A 12 10.12 7.78 -0.24
C ALA A 12 9.82 6.28 -0.11
N ALA A 13 8.54 5.88 -0.15
CA ALA A 13 8.14 4.48 -0.08
C ALA A 13 8.66 3.66 -1.27
N ARG A 14 8.65 4.25 -2.48
CA ARG A 14 9.25 3.66 -3.67
C ARG A 14 10.75 3.46 -3.48
N ASP A 15 11.46 4.51 -3.04
CA ASP A 15 12.91 4.44 -2.79
C ASP A 15 13.26 3.36 -1.76
N ILE A 16 12.49 3.27 -0.66
CA ILE A 16 12.70 2.24 0.38
C ILE A 16 12.47 0.85 -0.18
N GLY A 17 11.36 0.63 -0.89
CA GLY A 17 11.01 -0.68 -1.43
C GLY A 17 12.04 -1.19 -2.43
N GLU A 18 12.48 -0.33 -3.36
CA GLU A 18 13.48 -0.72 -4.37
C GLU A 18 14.85 -0.99 -3.75
N ARG A 19 15.28 -0.19 -2.76
CA ARG A 19 16.60 -0.36 -2.12
C ARG A 19 16.68 -1.56 -1.19
N LEU A 20 15.55 -2.01 -0.67
CA LEU A 20 15.46 -3.18 0.21
C LEU A 20 15.04 -4.45 -0.55
N ASP A 21 14.94 -4.39 -1.88
CA ASP A 21 14.43 -5.49 -2.71
C ASP A 21 13.11 -6.07 -2.19
N ALA A 22 12.20 -5.17 -1.77
CA ALA A 22 10.89 -5.57 -1.27
C ALA A 22 10.09 -6.33 -2.34
N LYS A 23 9.28 -7.30 -1.91
CA LYS A 23 8.44 -8.10 -2.81
C LYS A 23 7.26 -7.32 -3.39
N ALA A 24 6.76 -6.31 -2.69
CA ALA A 24 5.67 -5.47 -3.16
C ALA A 24 5.62 -4.11 -2.43
N LEU A 25 5.04 -3.12 -3.11
CA LEU A 25 4.56 -1.90 -2.49
C LEU A 25 3.06 -2.03 -2.23
N VAL A 26 2.65 -1.81 -1.00
CA VAL A 26 1.26 -1.85 -0.57
C VAL A 26 0.82 -0.43 -0.22
N ALA A 27 -0.34 0.01 -0.72
CA ALA A 27 -0.83 1.35 -0.45
C ALA A 27 -2.33 1.35 -0.11
N PHE A 28 -2.66 1.81 1.09
CA PHE A 28 -4.04 2.06 1.50
C PHE A 28 -4.57 3.36 0.87
N THR A 29 -5.79 3.31 0.34
CA THR A 29 -6.40 4.47 -0.30
C THR A 29 -7.93 4.48 -0.24
N GLN A 30 -8.48 5.68 -0.10
CA GLN A 30 -9.93 5.94 -0.13
C GLN A 30 -10.41 6.53 -1.47
N SER A 31 -9.53 7.25 -2.18
CA SER A 31 -9.87 7.87 -3.48
C SER A 31 -8.94 7.44 -4.63
N GLY A 32 -7.93 6.62 -4.33
CA GLY A 32 -6.88 6.21 -5.26
C GLY A 32 -5.72 7.21 -5.41
N ASP A 33 -5.75 8.40 -4.79
CA ASP A 33 -4.72 9.43 -5.01
C ASP A 33 -3.31 8.98 -4.58
N THR A 34 -3.18 8.33 -3.43
CA THR A 34 -1.88 7.78 -2.94
C THR A 34 -1.31 6.74 -3.90
N VAL A 35 -2.17 5.86 -4.43
CA VAL A 35 -1.78 4.82 -5.39
C VAL A 35 -1.36 5.44 -6.71
N ARG A 36 -2.13 6.39 -7.26
CA ARG A 36 -1.77 7.09 -8.51
C ARG A 36 -0.44 7.84 -8.41
N ARG A 37 -0.10 8.36 -7.23
CA ARG A 37 1.21 9.01 -6.98
C ARG A 37 2.38 8.04 -6.97
N LEU A 38 2.16 6.80 -6.57
CA LEU A 38 3.14 5.70 -6.69
C LEU A 38 3.20 5.19 -8.13
N ALA A 39 2.06 4.89 -8.73
CA ALA A 39 1.94 4.33 -10.07
C ALA A 39 2.66 5.16 -11.13
N ARG A 40 2.54 6.49 -11.08
CA ARG A 40 3.23 7.40 -12.04
C ARG A 40 4.76 7.36 -11.96
N LEU A 41 5.34 6.70 -10.95
CA LEU A 41 6.78 6.51 -10.81
C LEU A 41 7.28 5.27 -11.56
N HIS A 42 6.38 4.44 -12.09
CA HIS A 42 6.71 3.28 -12.94
C HIS A 42 7.75 2.33 -12.31
N THR A 43 7.65 2.11 -11.00
CA THR A 43 8.51 1.16 -10.28
C THR A 43 8.32 -0.27 -10.81
N PRO A 44 9.37 -1.09 -10.92
CA PRO A 44 9.22 -2.50 -11.30
C PRO A 44 8.55 -3.35 -10.21
N LEU A 45 8.41 -2.84 -8.99
CA LEU A 45 7.78 -3.55 -7.89
C LEU A 45 6.26 -3.68 -8.11
N PRO A 46 5.65 -4.83 -7.76
CA PRO A 46 4.19 -4.95 -7.72
C PRO A 46 3.57 -3.86 -6.85
N LEU A 47 2.59 -3.12 -7.39
CA LEU A 47 1.86 -2.09 -6.68
C LEU A 47 0.46 -2.58 -6.31
N LEU A 48 0.24 -2.79 -5.03
CA LEU A 48 -0.98 -3.38 -4.47
C LEU A 48 -1.79 -2.31 -3.73
N ALA A 49 -2.94 -1.95 -4.27
CA ALA A 49 -3.85 -0.99 -3.67
C ALA A 49 -4.83 -1.69 -2.72
N PHE A 50 -4.99 -1.16 -1.52
CA PHE A 50 -5.95 -1.65 -0.52
C PHE A 50 -7.00 -0.58 -0.29
N THR A 51 -8.27 -0.94 -0.43
CA THR A 51 -9.39 0.01 -0.33
C THR A 51 -10.64 -0.64 0.24
N ALA A 52 -11.44 0.13 0.98
CA ALA A 52 -12.76 -0.33 1.45
C ALA A 52 -13.90 0.04 0.49
N TRP A 53 -13.59 0.67 -0.64
CA TRP A 53 -14.54 1.22 -1.60
C TRP A 53 -14.44 0.46 -2.93
N PRO A 54 -15.38 -0.46 -3.24
CA PRO A 54 -15.34 -1.28 -4.45
C PRO A 54 -15.23 -0.47 -5.75
N GLU A 55 -15.83 0.72 -5.80
CA GLU A 55 -15.75 1.64 -6.92
C GLU A 55 -14.31 2.09 -7.23
N VAL A 56 -13.47 2.23 -6.20
CA VAL A 56 -12.06 2.63 -6.35
C VAL A 56 -11.26 1.52 -7.03
N ARG A 57 -11.59 0.25 -6.81
CA ARG A 57 -10.98 -0.87 -7.55
C ARG A 57 -11.23 -0.76 -9.05
N SER A 58 -12.45 -0.47 -9.46
CA SER A 58 -12.78 -0.27 -10.88
C SER A 58 -12.09 0.97 -11.45
N GLN A 59 -12.02 2.07 -10.68
CA GLN A 59 -11.31 3.28 -11.10
C GLN A 59 -9.80 3.08 -11.25
N LEU A 60 -9.19 2.27 -10.38
CA LEU A 60 -7.75 1.97 -10.42
C LEU A 60 -7.37 0.95 -11.50
N ALA A 61 -8.33 0.29 -12.16
CA ALA A 61 -8.06 -0.64 -13.25
C ALA A 61 -7.35 0.01 -14.47
N MET A 62 -7.51 1.33 -14.65
CA MET A 62 -6.79 2.11 -15.66
C MET A 62 -5.49 2.74 -15.14
N THR A 63 -5.11 2.51 -13.88
CA THR A 63 -3.89 3.04 -13.27
C THR A 63 -2.74 2.07 -13.46
N TRP A 64 -1.59 2.58 -13.93
CA TRP A 64 -0.42 1.78 -14.29
C TRP A 64 0.01 0.80 -13.18
N GLY A 65 0.28 -0.45 -13.55
CA GLY A 65 0.89 -1.47 -12.69
C GLY A 65 0.14 -1.80 -11.39
N THR A 66 -1.15 -1.41 -11.28
CA THR A 66 -1.89 -1.46 -10.02
C THR A 66 -2.83 -2.66 -9.98
N GLU A 67 -2.70 -3.50 -8.95
CA GLU A 67 -3.69 -4.50 -8.58
C GLU A 67 -4.41 -4.06 -7.30
N THR A 68 -5.74 -4.17 -7.24
CA THR A 68 -6.52 -3.62 -6.12
C THR A 68 -7.32 -4.68 -5.38
N PHE A 69 -7.21 -4.64 -4.05
CA PHE A 69 -7.86 -5.50 -3.08
C PHE A 69 -8.92 -4.72 -2.30
N ILE A 70 -10.12 -5.27 -2.25
CA ILE A 70 -11.20 -4.73 -1.42
C ILE A 70 -11.07 -5.36 -0.04
N VAL A 71 -10.96 -4.53 0.98
CA VAL A 71 -10.80 -4.94 2.37
C VAL A 71 -11.79 -4.21 3.28
N PRO A 72 -12.12 -4.73 4.46
CA PRO A 72 -12.95 -4.01 5.42
C PRO A 72 -12.35 -2.65 5.78
N LYS A 73 -13.20 -1.72 6.22
CA LYS A 73 -12.72 -0.47 6.79
C LYS A 73 -12.00 -0.77 8.11
N MET A 74 -10.76 -0.30 8.23
CA MET A 74 -9.94 -0.55 9.41
C MET A 74 -10.00 0.64 10.38
N GLU A 75 -9.94 0.36 11.67
CA GLU A 75 -10.01 1.36 12.74
C GLU A 75 -8.62 1.69 13.31
N SER A 76 -7.63 0.82 13.09
CA SER A 76 -6.24 1.02 13.52
C SER A 76 -5.22 0.64 12.44
N THR A 77 -4.01 1.18 12.56
CA THR A 77 -2.87 0.85 11.69
C THR A 77 -2.47 -0.62 11.85
N ASP A 78 -2.43 -1.15 13.07
CA ASP A 78 -2.10 -2.57 13.30
C ASP A 78 -3.14 -3.49 12.65
N GLY A 79 -4.41 -3.07 12.65
CA GLY A 79 -5.45 -3.74 11.89
C GLY A 79 -5.11 -3.77 10.41
N MET A 80 -4.71 -2.64 9.83
CA MET A 80 -4.30 -2.56 8.42
C MET A 80 -3.17 -3.54 8.10
N ILE A 81 -2.13 -3.63 8.94
CA ILE A 81 -0.99 -4.54 8.72
C ILE A 81 -1.47 -6.00 8.73
N ARG A 82 -2.25 -6.41 9.73
CA ARG A 82 -2.85 -7.76 9.79
C ARG A 82 -3.72 -8.07 8.56
N GLN A 83 -4.42 -7.07 8.05
CA GLN A 83 -5.25 -7.22 6.86
C GLN A 83 -4.41 -7.39 5.59
N VAL A 84 -3.25 -6.73 5.50
CA VAL A 84 -2.28 -6.97 4.41
C VAL A 84 -1.80 -8.42 4.46
N ASP A 85 -1.36 -8.90 5.63
CA ASP A 85 -0.86 -10.27 5.78
C ASP A 85 -1.90 -11.30 5.35
N LYS A 86 -3.13 -11.17 5.85
CA LYS A 86 -4.23 -12.04 5.45
C LYS A 86 -4.44 -12.05 3.94
N SER A 87 -4.61 -10.86 3.34
CA SER A 87 -4.92 -10.74 1.91
C SER A 87 -3.79 -11.23 1.02
N LEU A 88 -2.52 -11.02 1.39
CA LEU A 88 -1.39 -11.46 0.58
C LEU A 88 -1.15 -12.97 0.67
N LEU A 89 -1.31 -13.57 1.86
CA LEU A 89 -1.18 -15.01 2.04
C LEU A 89 -2.26 -15.80 1.29
N GLU A 90 -3.46 -15.24 1.11
CA GLU A 90 -4.55 -15.84 0.33
C GLU A 90 -4.26 -15.91 -1.19
N LEU A 91 -3.31 -15.11 -1.72
CA LEU A 91 -3.02 -15.05 -3.16
C LEU A 91 -2.11 -16.18 -3.67
N GLY A 92 -1.46 -16.93 -2.79
CA GLY A 92 -0.53 -18.03 -3.15
C GLY A 92 0.80 -17.60 -3.80
N ARG A 93 0.97 -16.32 -4.15
CA ARG A 93 2.24 -15.75 -4.70
C ARG A 93 3.07 -14.99 -3.67
N TYR A 94 2.59 -14.87 -2.44
CA TYR A 94 3.31 -14.33 -1.28
C TYR A 94 3.34 -15.36 -0.16
N LYS A 95 4.38 -15.33 0.66
CA LYS A 95 4.57 -16.24 1.80
C LYS A 95 5.06 -15.48 3.02
N ARG A 96 4.96 -16.12 4.19
CA ARG A 96 5.53 -15.57 5.43
C ARG A 96 7.02 -15.25 5.26
N GLY A 97 7.45 -14.13 5.83
CA GLY A 97 8.82 -13.60 5.73
C GLY A 97 9.11 -12.76 4.48
N ASP A 98 8.21 -12.73 3.48
CA ASP A 98 8.35 -11.82 2.34
C ASP A 98 8.27 -10.36 2.81
N LEU A 99 9.21 -9.54 2.36
CA LEU A 99 9.31 -8.13 2.73
C LEU A 99 8.36 -7.27 1.90
N VAL A 100 7.54 -6.44 2.52
CA VAL A 100 6.67 -5.48 1.85
C VAL A 100 6.82 -4.09 2.44
N VAL A 101 6.56 -3.05 1.63
CA VAL A 101 6.51 -1.67 2.11
C VAL A 101 5.08 -1.19 2.06
N ILE A 102 4.53 -0.84 3.22
CA ILE A 102 3.15 -0.42 3.40
C ILE A 102 3.09 1.10 3.54
N VAL A 103 2.22 1.73 2.75
CA VAL A 103 1.90 3.16 2.81
C VAL A 103 0.47 3.33 3.30
N ALA A 104 0.29 4.04 4.41
CA ALA A 104 -1.02 4.22 5.03
C ALA A 104 -1.21 5.61 5.64
N GLY A 105 -2.40 5.84 6.20
CA GLY A 105 -2.77 7.06 6.93
C GLY A 105 -3.26 6.71 8.33
N ALA A 106 -2.69 7.37 9.34
CA ALA A 106 -3.13 7.31 10.74
C ALA A 106 -3.62 8.70 11.19
N PRO A 107 -4.86 8.84 11.71
CA PRO A 107 -5.85 7.79 11.88
C PRO A 107 -6.44 7.29 10.54
N PRO A 108 -6.93 6.04 10.49
CA PRO A 108 -7.63 5.48 9.34
C PRO A 108 -8.87 6.27 8.88
N GLY A 109 -9.27 6.07 7.63
CA GLY A 109 -10.57 6.53 7.12
C GLY A 109 -10.68 8.02 6.79
N THR A 110 -9.57 8.76 6.79
CA THR A 110 -9.53 10.18 6.41
C THR A 110 -8.88 10.35 5.03
N VAL A 111 -9.63 10.88 4.05
CA VAL A 111 -9.09 11.14 2.70
C VAL A 111 -7.90 12.09 2.80
N GLY A 112 -6.80 11.74 2.15
CA GLY A 112 -5.62 12.59 2.08
C GLY A 112 -4.72 12.57 3.32
N SER A 113 -5.05 11.75 4.34
CA SER A 113 -4.30 11.69 5.58
C SER A 113 -2.96 10.95 5.51
N THR A 114 -2.67 10.22 4.42
CA THR A 114 -1.45 9.40 4.23
C THR A 114 -0.21 10.09 4.81
N ASN A 115 0.36 9.48 5.84
CA ASN A 115 1.43 10.03 6.68
C ASN A 115 2.40 8.95 7.20
N LEU A 116 2.24 7.68 6.80
CA LEU A 116 2.97 6.55 7.38
C LEU A 116 3.56 5.67 6.27
N ILE A 117 4.81 5.25 6.48
CA ILE A 117 5.49 4.17 5.74
C ILE A 117 5.92 3.14 6.78
N HIS A 118 5.63 1.87 6.53
CA HIS A 118 6.04 0.77 7.39
C HIS A 118 6.67 -0.32 6.53
N VAL A 119 7.84 -0.80 6.95
CA VAL A 119 8.56 -1.91 6.31
C VAL A 119 8.23 -3.15 7.13
N HIS A 120 7.63 -4.15 6.50
CA HIS A 120 6.98 -5.27 7.19
C HIS A 120 7.38 -6.59 6.57
N ARG A 121 7.61 -7.62 7.38
CA ARG A 121 7.70 -9.00 6.91
C ARG A 121 6.39 -9.73 7.18
N ILE A 122 5.81 -10.31 6.14
CA ILE A 122 4.49 -10.96 6.24
C ILE A 122 4.49 -12.02 7.35
N GLY A 123 3.59 -11.89 8.32
CA GLY A 123 3.41 -12.84 9.42
C GLY A 123 4.46 -12.78 10.54
N GLU A 124 5.30 -11.77 10.57
CA GLU A 124 6.14 -11.43 11.73
C GLU A 124 5.41 -10.43 12.64
N ASP A 125 5.73 -10.46 13.94
CA ASP A 125 5.25 -9.47 14.92
C ASP A 125 6.28 -8.33 15.03
N ASP A 126 6.62 -7.71 13.90
CA ASP A 126 7.46 -6.52 13.77
C ASP A 126 6.67 -5.20 13.91
N VAL A 127 5.48 -5.28 14.52
CA VAL A 127 4.55 -4.17 14.80
C VAL A 127 4.81 -3.52 16.15
#